data_AF-A0A528GH56-F1
#
_entry.id   AF-A0A528GH56-F1
#
_cell.length_a   1.000
_cell.length_b   1.000
_cell.length_c   1.000
_cell.angle_alpha   90.00
_cell.angle_beta   90.00
_cell.angle_gamma   90.00
#
_symmetry.space_group_name_H-M   'P 1'
#
loop_
_entity.id
_entity.type
_entity.pdbx_description
1 polymer ?
#
loop_
_entity_poly.entity_id
_entity_poly.type
_entity_poly.pdbx_seq_one_letter_code
_entity_poly.pdbx_strand_id
1 'polypeptide(L)'
;MRTNSATAIALLVSLSTSAAHAEEVTAWRLFISDHADPKVTVIDAIDGEKLDTFEIKGPASLHRSESGRTVFAVQGTAGVVTGIASGISFEDHGEHGDIDVEAPKLAGIEITGKKPSHFVEH
;
A
#
# COMPACT_ATOMS: atom_id res chain seq x y z
N MET A 1 10.40 23.95 73.65
CA MET A 1 11.74 23.79 73.04
C MET A 1 11.60 22.92 71.80
N ARG A 2 12.36 23.26 70.74
CA ARG A 2 12.48 22.65 69.40
C ARG A 2 12.49 21.11 69.44
N THR A 3 12.03 20.37 68.42
CA THR A 3 12.67 20.27 67.09
C THR A 3 11.74 19.72 65.99
N ASN A 4 11.91 20.28 64.79
CA ASN A 4 11.45 19.74 63.50
C ASN A 4 12.05 18.36 63.23
N SER A 5 11.34 17.51 62.49
CA SER A 5 11.96 16.54 61.57
C SER A 5 10.98 16.20 60.46
N ALA A 6 11.15 16.87 59.32
CA ALA A 6 10.62 16.44 58.04
C ALA A 6 11.49 15.26 57.56
N THR A 7 10.87 14.19 57.04
CA THR A 7 11.64 13.16 56.35
C THR A 7 10.87 12.66 55.13
N ALA A 8 11.63 12.60 54.04
CA ALA A 8 11.22 12.57 52.64
C ALA A 8 10.45 11.31 52.22
N ILE A 9 9.43 11.52 51.39
CA ILE A 9 8.85 10.48 50.53
C ILE A 9 9.84 10.29 49.36
N ALA A 10 10.48 9.13 49.29
CA ALA A 10 11.26 8.73 48.12
C ALA A 10 10.33 8.11 47.08
N LEU A 11 10.02 8.86 46.02
CA LEU A 11 9.31 8.37 44.85
C LEU A 11 10.30 7.63 43.94
N LEU A 12 10.32 6.30 44.01
CA LEU A 12 11.06 5.45 43.06
C LEU A 12 10.29 5.44 41.74
N VAL A 13 10.67 6.32 40.82
CA VAL A 13 10.23 6.24 39.41
C VAL A 13 11.03 5.12 38.75
N SER A 14 10.40 3.97 38.56
CA SER A 14 10.90 2.91 37.68
C SER A 14 10.86 3.43 36.25
N LEU A 15 12.01 3.83 35.71
CA LEU A 15 12.16 4.19 34.30
C LEU A 15 12.22 2.89 33.49
N SER A 16 11.06 2.31 33.19
CA SER A 16 10.95 1.26 32.20
C SER A 16 11.12 1.88 30.82
N THR A 17 12.35 1.92 30.31
CA THR A 17 12.64 2.21 28.91
C THR A 17 12.18 1.01 28.08
N SER A 18 10.90 0.92 27.78
CA SER A 18 10.43 0.07 26.70
C SER A 18 10.96 0.66 25.40
N ALA A 19 12.04 0.09 24.87
CA ALA A 19 12.45 0.33 23.50
C ALA A 19 11.29 -0.11 22.61
N ALA A 20 10.67 0.84 21.92
CA ALA A 20 9.71 0.54 20.87
C ALA A 20 10.49 -0.07 19.71
N HIS A 21 10.47 -1.40 19.61
CA HIS A 21 10.90 -2.07 18.38
C HIS A 21 9.78 -1.88 17.35
N ALA A 22 10.05 -1.15 16.28
CA ALA A 22 9.19 -1.16 15.12
C ALA A 22 9.23 -2.57 14.50
N GLU A 23 8.07 -3.14 14.24
CA GLU A 23 7.97 -4.42 13.52
C GLU A 23 8.34 -4.17 12.05
N GLU A 24 9.30 -4.93 11.53
CA GLU A 24 9.67 -4.84 10.11
C GLU A 24 8.54 -5.44 9.27
N VAL A 25 7.77 -4.58 8.61
CA VAL A 25 6.69 -4.99 7.72
C VAL A 25 7.24 -5.14 6.29
N THR A 26 6.98 -6.29 5.67
CA THR A 26 7.22 -6.52 4.25
C THR A 26 5.91 -6.90 3.57
N ALA A 27 5.59 -6.25 2.46
CA ALA A 27 4.38 -6.56 1.68
C ALA A 27 4.70 -6.55 0.17
N TRP A 28 4.21 -7.55 -0.54
CA TRP A 28 4.30 -7.66 -1.99
C TRP A 28 2.96 -8.10 -2.56
N ARG A 29 2.53 -7.49 -3.67
CA ARG A 29 1.28 -7.83 -4.34
C ARG A 29 1.50 -8.15 -5.80
N LEU A 30 0.86 -9.21 -6.26
CA LEU A 30 0.73 -9.56 -7.67
C LEU A 30 -0.61 -9.04 -8.17
N PHE A 31 -0.60 -8.34 -9.30
CA PHE A 31 -1.79 -7.94 -10.03
C PHE A 31 -1.81 -8.72 -11.34
N ILE A 32 -2.87 -9.49 -11.57
CA ILE A 32 -2.96 -10.46 -12.66
C ILE A 32 -4.21 -10.16 -13.47
N SER A 33 -4.03 -9.68 -14.70
CA SER A 33 -5.14 -9.55 -15.64
C SER A 33 -5.48 -10.92 -16.20
N ASP A 34 -6.77 -11.22 -16.28
CA ASP A 34 -7.24 -12.36 -17.07
C ASP A 34 -7.04 -12.06 -18.56
N HIS A 35 -6.80 -13.11 -19.35
CA HIS A 35 -6.58 -13.01 -20.79
C HIS A 35 -7.88 -12.72 -21.56
N ALA A 36 -9.02 -13.22 -21.07
CA ALA A 36 -10.32 -13.13 -21.75
C ALA A 36 -11.35 -12.35 -20.92
N ASP A 37 -11.43 -12.62 -19.62
CA ASP A 37 -12.39 -11.96 -18.75
C ASP A 37 -11.93 -10.54 -18.42
N PRO A 38 -12.85 -9.56 -18.29
CA PRO A 38 -12.49 -8.20 -17.94
C PRO A 38 -12.30 -8.09 -16.42
N LYS A 39 -11.27 -8.74 -15.88
CA LYS A 39 -10.97 -8.76 -14.44
C LYS A 39 -9.47 -8.71 -14.15
N VAL A 40 -9.13 -8.13 -13.00
CA VAL A 40 -7.78 -8.15 -12.41
C VAL A 40 -7.85 -8.78 -11.03
N THR A 41 -7.10 -9.85 -10.81
CA THR A 41 -6.99 -10.50 -9.49
C THR A 41 -5.77 -9.97 -8.76
N VAL A 42 -5.92 -9.69 -7.46
CA VAL A 42 -4.83 -9.30 -6.57
C VAL A 42 -4.49 -10.45 -5.63
N ILE A 43 -3.22 -10.81 -5.57
CA ILE A 43 -2.70 -11.88 -4.72
C ILE A 43 -1.58 -11.31 -3.84
N ASP A 44 -1.58 -11.65 -2.56
CA ASP A 44 -0.44 -11.44 -1.68
C ASP A 44 0.70 -12.38 -2.13
N ALA A 45 1.85 -11.79 -2.46
CA ALA A 45 2.96 -12.56 -3.03
C ALA A 45 3.74 -13.37 -1.99
N ILE A 46 3.52 -13.13 -0.69
CA ILE A 46 4.23 -13.79 0.40
C ILE A 46 3.58 -15.14 0.71
N ASP A 47 2.26 -15.16 0.89
CA ASP A 47 1.52 -16.36 1.28
C ASP A 47 0.59 -16.92 0.18
N GLY A 48 0.42 -16.18 -0.92
CA GLY A 48 -0.44 -16.57 -2.04
C GLY A 48 -1.93 -16.34 -1.80
N GLU A 49 -2.31 -15.64 -0.73
CA GLU A 49 -3.71 -15.32 -0.46
C GLU A 49 -4.28 -14.40 -1.55
N LYS A 50 -5.48 -14.73 -2.04
CA LYS A 50 -6.21 -13.83 -2.92
C LYS A 50 -6.81 -12.70 -2.10
N LEU A 51 -6.29 -11.49 -2.30
CA LEU A 51 -6.75 -10.28 -1.60
C LEU A 51 -8.03 -9.72 -2.21
N ASP A 52 -8.13 -9.65 -3.54
CA ASP A 52 -9.32 -9.10 -4.21
C ASP A 52 -9.43 -9.54 -5.68
N THR A 53 -10.55 -9.22 -6.32
CA THR A 53 -10.77 -9.30 -7.76
C THR A 53 -11.57 -8.09 -8.21
N PHE A 54 -11.00 -7.28 -9.09
CA PHE A 54 -11.65 -6.10 -9.65
C PHE A 54 -12.19 -6.39 -11.04
N GLU A 55 -13.48 -6.13 -11.24
CA GLU A 55 -14.07 -6.04 -12.57
C GLU A 55 -13.60 -4.76 -13.26
N ILE A 56 -13.20 -4.88 -14.52
CA ILE A 56 -12.83 -3.79 -15.41
C ILE A 56 -13.68 -3.89 -16.68
N LYS A 57 -13.37 -3.11 -17.73
CA LYS A 57 -14.21 -3.01 -18.94
C LYS A 57 -13.73 -3.90 -20.10
N GLY A 58 -12.53 -4.46 -20.02
CA GLY A 58 -11.97 -5.37 -21.01
C GLY A 58 -10.68 -6.03 -20.52
N PRO A 59 -10.13 -7.02 -21.25
CA PRO A 59 -8.79 -7.53 -20.98
C PRO A 59 -7.76 -6.40 -20.99
N ALA A 60 -6.80 -6.44 -20.08
CA ALA A 60 -5.87 -5.35 -19.84
C ALA A 60 -4.40 -5.77 -19.91
N SER A 61 -3.58 -4.86 -20.43
CA SER A 61 -2.15 -4.81 -20.10
C SER A 61 -1.97 -4.01 -18.81
N LEU A 62 -1.16 -4.50 -17.88
CA LEU A 62 -0.96 -3.87 -16.58
C LEU A 62 0.39 -3.15 -16.51
N HIS A 63 0.37 -1.94 -15.96
CA HIS A 63 1.57 -1.13 -15.72
C HIS A 63 1.52 -0.58 -14.29
N ARG A 64 2.61 -0.70 -13.52
CA ARG A 64 2.71 -0.03 -12.22
C ARG A 64 3.27 1.38 -12.39
N SER A 65 2.87 2.29 -11.50
CA SER A 65 3.61 3.54 -11.30
C SER A 65 5.00 3.26 -10.72
N GLU A 66 5.93 4.18 -10.89
CA GLU A 66 7.28 4.15 -10.33
C GLU A 66 7.21 4.03 -8.80
N SER A 67 6.31 4.79 -8.18
CA SER A 67 6.03 4.72 -6.74
C SER A 67 5.40 3.39 -6.28
N GLY A 68 4.90 2.56 -7.20
CA GLY A 68 4.16 1.33 -6.89
C GLY A 68 2.76 1.55 -6.27
N ARG A 69 2.34 2.79 -6.01
CA ARG A 69 1.05 3.12 -5.39
C ARG A 69 -0.15 2.83 -6.28
N THR A 70 0.05 2.77 -7.59
CA THR A 70 -1.02 2.59 -8.57
C THR A 70 -0.63 1.57 -9.62
N VAL A 71 -1.59 0.73 -10.01
CA VAL A 71 -1.54 -0.12 -11.20
C VAL A 71 -2.56 0.38 -12.20
N PHE A 72 -2.12 0.61 -13.43
CA PHE A 72 -2.94 1.04 -14.56
C PHE A 72 -3.30 -0.16 -15.43
N ALA A 73 -4.60 -0.41 -15.58
CA ALA A 73 -5.15 -1.44 -16.47
C ALA A 73 -5.53 -0.81 -17.82
N VAL A 74 -4.64 -0.94 -18.81
CA VAL A 74 -4.83 -0.41 -20.17
C VAL A 74 -5.66 -1.38 -20.99
N GLN A 75 -6.89 -1.00 -21.32
CA GLN A 75 -7.89 -1.86 -21.98
C GLN A 75 -8.14 -1.34 -23.40
N GLY A 76 -7.21 -1.65 -24.31
CA GLY A 76 -7.18 -1.06 -25.64
C GLY A 76 -8.47 -1.25 -26.45
N THR A 77 -9.08 -2.43 -26.39
CA THR A 77 -10.36 -2.72 -27.08
C THR A 77 -11.55 -2.02 -26.43
N ALA A 78 -11.53 -1.83 -25.11
CA ALA A 78 -12.58 -1.13 -24.36
C ALA A 78 -12.42 0.40 -24.37
N GLY A 79 -11.30 0.92 -24.88
CA GLY A 79 -11.10 2.36 -25.02
C GLY A 79 -10.92 3.10 -23.69
N VAL A 80 -10.40 2.42 -22.66
CA VAL A 80 -10.25 2.98 -21.32
C VAL A 80 -8.96 2.49 -20.64
N VAL A 81 -8.42 3.33 -19.76
CA VAL A 81 -7.42 2.95 -18.76
C VAL A 81 -8.05 3.11 -17.39
N THR A 82 -8.00 2.07 -16.56
CA THR A 82 -8.54 2.10 -15.19
C THR A 82 -7.38 2.13 -14.19
N GLY A 83 -7.44 3.02 -13.20
CA GLY A 83 -6.48 3.05 -12.10
C GLY A 83 -6.91 2.14 -10.95
N ILE A 84 -5.98 1.36 -10.42
CA ILE A 84 -6.14 0.51 -9.25
C ILE A 84 -5.11 0.98 -8.21
N ALA A 85 -5.57 1.43 -7.04
CA ALA A 85 -4.67 1.72 -5.94
C ALA A 85 -4.10 0.40 -5.42
N SER A 86 -2.77 0.29 -5.38
CA SER A 86 -2.11 -0.95 -5.00
C SER A 86 -2.32 -1.28 -3.53
N GLY A 87 -2.64 -0.27 -2.72
CA GLY A 87 -2.74 -0.33 -1.27
C GLY A 87 -1.39 -0.49 -0.57
N ILE A 88 -0.27 -0.23 -1.26
CA ILE A 88 1.06 -0.16 -0.67
C ILE A 88 1.64 1.23 -1.01
N SER A 89 2.09 1.96 0.00
CA SER A 89 2.84 3.20 -0.17
C SER A 89 4.01 3.28 0.79
N PHE A 90 4.98 4.11 0.41
CA PHE A 90 6.15 4.39 1.21
C PHE A 90 6.27 5.88 1.48
N GLU A 91 6.63 6.25 2.71
CA GLU A 91 7.10 7.59 3.06
C GLU A 91 8.60 7.52 3.33
N ASP A 92 9.38 8.38 2.69
CA ASP A 92 10.85 8.37 2.76
C ASP A 92 11.36 9.28 3.88
N HIS A 93 12.09 8.71 4.83
CA HIS A 93 12.72 9.40 5.96
C HIS A 93 14.25 9.43 5.82
N GLY A 94 14.77 9.20 4.60
CA GLY A 94 16.19 9.24 4.25
C GLY A 94 16.90 7.91 4.53
N GLU A 95 17.06 7.56 5.81
CA GLU A 95 17.75 6.33 6.23
C GLU A 95 16.83 5.11 6.34
N HIS A 96 15.52 5.34 6.38
CA HIS A 96 14.47 4.34 6.37
C HIS A 96 13.26 4.89 5.61
N GLY A 97 12.32 4.00 5.29
CA GLY A 97 11.01 4.39 4.80
C GLY A 97 9.93 3.70 5.62
N ASP A 98 8.86 4.43 5.90
CA ASP A 98 7.66 3.89 6.51
C ASP A 98 6.82 3.24 5.41
N ILE A 99 6.29 2.05 5.66
CA ILE A 99 5.39 1.35 4.74
C ILE A 99 3.95 1.40 5.27
N ASP A 100 3.05 1.90 4.44
CA ASP A 100 1.62 1.83 4.67
C ASP A 100 1.00 0.73 3.81
N VAL A 101 0.25 -0.17 4.46
CA VAL A 101 -0.45 -1.29 3.80
C VAL A 101 -1.95 -1.20 4.07
N GLU A 102 -2.72 -0.85 3.04
CA GLU A 102 -4.18 -0.86 3.02
C GLU A 102 -4.71 -1.97 2.10
N ALA A 103 -6.02 -2.24 2.09
CA ALA A 103 -6.63 -3.07 1.05
C ALA A 103 -6.44 -2.43 -0.35
N PRO A 104 -6.15 -3.23 -1.40
CA PRO A 104 -6.17 -2.73 -2.77
C PRO A 104 -7.59 -2.28 -3.12
N LYS A 105 -7.75 -1.30 -4.02
CA LYS A 105 -9.07 -0.79 -4.43
C LYS A 105 -9.03 -0.16 -5.81
N LEU A 106 -10.16 -0.13 -6.52
CA LEU A 106 -10.31 0.74 -7.68
C LEU A 106 -10.07 2.20 -7.25
N ALA A 107 -9.20 2.91 -7.96
CA ALA A 107 -8.81 4.27 -7.60
C ALA A 107 -9.88 5.33 -7.96
N GLY A 108 -10.96 4.93 -8.62
CA GLY A 108 -11.99 5.83 -9.14
C GLY A 108 -11.55 6.64 -10.37
N ILE A 109 -10.38 6.36 -10.93
CA ILE A 109 -9.83 7.03 -12.11
C ILE A 109 -10.08 6.18 -13.35
N GLU A 110 -10.67 6.79 -14.36
CA GLU A 110 -10.78 6.25 -15.71
C GLU A 110 -10.33 7.28 -16.74
N ILE A 111 -9.46 6.87 -17.66
CA ILE A 111 -9.00 7.71 -18.78
C ILE A 111 -9.51 7.08 -20.07
N THR A 112 -10.49 7.70 -20.71
CA THR A 112 -11.10 7.20 -21.94
C THR A 112 -10.40 7.72 -23.18
N GLY A 113 -10.28 6.88 -24.21
CA GLY A 113 -9.70 7.28 -25.49
C GLY A 113 -9.84 6.19 -26.54
N LYS A 114 -9.64 6.54 -27.82
CA LYS A 114 -9.68 5.55 -28.89
C LYS A 114 -8.42 4.68 -28.83
N LYS A 115 -8.58 3.42 -28.41
CA LYS A 115 -7.54 2.38 -28.40
C LYS A 115 -6.25 2.79 -27.65
N PRO A 116 -6.33 3.04 -26.33
CA PRO A 116 -5.12 3.27 -25.52
C PRO A 116 -4.19 2.05 -25.63
N SER A 117 -2.88 2.29 -25.66
CA SER A 117 -1.89 1.24 -25.90
C SER A 117 -0.62 1.42 -25.06
N HIS A 118 0.28 2.29 -25.46
CA HIS A 118 1.53 2.53 -24.74
C HIS A 118 1.26 3.30 -23.44
N PHE A 119 1.89 2.83 -22.37
CA PHE A 119 1.96 3.50 -21.08
C PHE A 119 3.39 4.01 -20.88
N VAL A 120 3.53 5.29 -20.58
CA VAL A 120 4.81 5.93 -20.26
C VAL A 120 4.56 6.82 -19.06
N GLU A 121 5.35 6.61 -18.01
CA GLU A 121 5.48 7.53 -16.89
C GLU A 121 6.73 8.40 -17.14
N HIS A 122 6.67 9.66 -16.73
CA HIS A 122 7.70 10.68 -16.97
C HIS A 122 8.34 11.13 -15.67
#